data_AF-M0DK82-F1
#
_entry.id   AF-M0DK82-F1
#
_cell.length_a   1.000
_cell.length_b   1.000
_cell.length_c   1.000
_cell.angle_alpha   90.00
_cell.angle_beta   90.00
_cell.angle_gamma   90.00
#
_symmetry.space_group_name_H-M   'P 1'
#
loop_
_entity.id
_entity.type
_entity.pdbx_description
1 polymer ?
#
loop_
_entity_poly.entity_id
_entity_poly.type
_entity_poly.pdbx_seq_one_letter_code
_entity_poly.pdbx_strand_id
1 'polypeptide(L)'
;MNTHVIEAGFPVNSDAEFEAVSDIAAATDTTVCGLARVVEGDIDAAIDSGVEMVHVFVSTSDVQLEDSMHATREEAKQRAVDAVEQVKDAGVECMFSPMDATRTDPDYLIDIVEAVSDAGTDWINIPDTCGVGMPTSFGETVNAVVEATDARVDVHTHDDFGMAAANAVTGFENGAEQAQVSVNGIGERAGNAAYEEVVMAVESVYGVDTGIDTTQITKLARIVEEASDIPVPANKPVTGRNAFAHESGIHAAGVIENSDTFETGVMTPEMVGAEREFVLGKHTGTHSVRKHLVEAGFDPTDSEVRKITKRVKEYGAGKRQVTAGDVERFAEEAGVAREEEVRV
;
A
#
# COMPACT_ATOMS: atom_id res chain seq x y z
N MET A 1 -3.96 13.72 -3.81
CA MET A 1 -2.94 12.75 -3.35
C MET A 1 -1.74 12.66 -4.27
N ASN A 2 -1.83 13.15 -5.52
CA ASN A 2 -0.70 13.18 -6.46
C ASN A 2 -0.11 11.79 -6.77
N THR A 3 -0.93 10.74 -6.71
CA THR A 3 -0.57 9.45 -7.29
C THR A 3 -0.34 9.65 -8.79
N HIS A 4 0.71 9.01 -9.32
CA HIS A 4 1.20 9.27 -10.68
C HIS A 4 0.35 8.59 -11.75
N VAL A 5 -0.15 7.38 -11.49
CA VAL A 5 -0.99 6.59 -12.39
C VAL A 5 -2.10 5.90 -11.59
N ILE A 6 -3.31 5.82 -12.15
CA ILE A 6 -4.44 5.05 -11.59
C ILE A 6 -4.85 3.99 -12.63
N GLU A 7 -4.56 2.72 -12.36
CA GLU A 7 -5.19 1.64 -13.12
C GLU A 7 -6.65 1.50 -12.66
N ALA A 8 -7.58 1.96 -13.49
CA ALA A 8 -8.97 2.17 -13.10
C ALA A 8 -9.83 0.91 -13.19
N GLY A 9 -9.35 -0.13 -13.90
CA GLY A 9 -10.06 -1.40 -14.04
C GLY A 9 -9.76 -2.09 -15.36
N PHE A 10 -10.66 -3.01 -15.72
CA PHE A 10 -10.56 -3.82 -16.92
C PHE A 10 -11.79 -3.56 -17.83
N PRO A 11 -11.74 -2.57 -18.74
CA PRO A 11 -12.93 -2.04 -19.43
C PRO A 11 -13.80 -3.08 -20.13
N VAL A 12 -13.20 -4.09 -20.74
CA VAL A 12 -13.94 -5.15 -21.47
C VAL A 12 -14.79 -6.06 -20.57
N ASN A 13 -14.57 -6.03 -19.24
CA ASN A 13 -15.15 -6.98 -18.31
C ASN A 13 -16.70 -6.87 -18.25
N SER A 14 -17.23 -5.65 -18.32
CA SER A 14 -18.67 -5.39 -18.44
C SER A 14 -18.94 -3.94 -18.85
N ASP A 15 -20.14 -3.65 -19.34
CA ASP A 15 -20.58 -2.27 -19.64
C ASP A 15 -20.42 -1.34 -18.41
N ALA A 16 -20.70 -1.86 -17.20
CA ALA A 16 -20.55 -1.09 -15.96
C ALA A 16 -19.08 -0.80 -15.63
N GLU A 17 -18.17 -1.72 -15.94
CA GLU A 17 -16.73 -1.52 -15.75
C GLU A 17 -16.20 -0.49 -16.75
N PHE A 18 -16.62 -0.59 -18.02
CA PHE A 18 -16.30 0.38 -19.06
C PHE A 18 -16.77 1.80 -18.68
N GLU A 19 -18.02 1.94 -18.22
CA GLU A 19 -18.58 3.21 -17.77
C GLU A 19 -17.78 3.77 -16.57
N ALA A 20 -17.44 2.92 -15.60
CA ALA A 20 -16.67 3.32 -14.43
C ALA A 20 -15.26 3.82 -14.79
N VAL A 21 -14.53 3.09 -15.64
CA VAL A 21 -13.20 3.50 -16.12
C VAL A 21 -13.29 4.81 -16.90
N SER A 22 -14.27 4.94 -17.80
CA SER A 22 -14.48 6.16 -18.57
C SER A 22 -14.79 7.38 -17.69
N ASP A 23 -15.63 7.19 -16.68
CA ASP A 23 -15.97 8.24 -15.71
C ASP A 23 -14.74 8.67 -14.90
N ILE A 24 -13.88 7.71 -14.50
CA ILE A 24 -12.63 8.00 -13.78
C ILE A 24 -11.66 8.80 -14.68
N ALA A 25 -11.43 8.33 -15.92
CA ALA A 25 -10.58 9.00 -16.90
C ALA A 25 -11.03 10.45 -17.16
N ALA A 26 -12.34 10.70 -17.25
CA ALA A 26 -12.88 12.04 -17.45
C ALA A 26 -12.84 12.95 -16.20
N ALA A 27 -12.67 12.39 -15.00
CA ALA A 27 -12.82 13.11 -13.73
C ALA A 27 -11.49 13.55 -13.10
N THR A 28 -10.35 13.17 -13.65
CA THR A 28 -9.02 13.44 -13.08
C THR A 28 -8.02 13.90 -14.14
N ASP A 29 -6.98 14.63 -13.70
CA ASP A 29 -5.81 14.98 -14.54
C ASP A 29 -4.64 14.00 -14.34
N THR A 30 -4.78 13.02 -13.42
CA THR A 30 -3.81 11.93 -13.24
C THR A 30 -3.94 10.93 -14.39
N THR A 31 -2.83 10.45 -14.94
CA THR A 31 -2.83 9.38 -15.95
C THR A 31 -3.69 8.20 -15.51
N VAL A 32 -4.71 7.86 -16.28
CA VAL A 32 -5.55 6.69 -16.06
C VAL A 32 -5.10 5.57 -16.98
N CYS A 33 -5.02 4.37 -16.43
CA CYS A 33 -4.64 3.16 -17.13
C CYS A 33 -5.83 2.18 -17.21
N GLY A 34 -6.06 1.60 -18.38
CA GLY A 34 -7.01 0.50 -18.59
C GLY A 34 -6.29 -0.82 -18.87
N LEU A 35 -6.61 -1.86 -18.10
CA LEU A 35 -6.05 -3.20 -18.31
C LEU A 35 -6.72 -3.88 -19.52
N ALA A 36 -5.95 -4.60 -20.33
CA ALA A 36 -6.44 -5.38 -21.47
C ALA A 36 -5.67 -6.70 -21.63
N ARG A 37 -6.36 -7.78 -22.04
CA ARG A 37 -5.65 -8.97 -22.56
C ARG A 37 -5.09 -8.65 -23.95
N VAL A 38 -4.14 -9.44 -24.42
CA VAL A 38 -3.65 -9.44 -25.82
C VAL A 38 -4.71 -9.96 -26.82
N VAL A 39 -5.85 -9.28 -26.87
CA VAL A 39 -7.02 -9.56 -27.70
C VAL A 39 -7.53 -8.24 -28.25
N GLU A 40 -7.72 -8.15 -29.57
CA GLU A 40 -8.07 -6.90 -30.28
C GLU A 40 -9.24 -6.15 -29.62
N GLY A 41 -10.35 -6.85 -29.35
CA GLY A 41 -11.54 -6.23 -28.75
C GLY A 41 -11.39 -5.79 -27.29
N ASP A 42 -10.45 -6.37 -26.54
CA ASP A 42 -10.14 -5.92 -25.18
C ASP A 42 -9.35 -4.60 -25.22
N ILE A 43 -8.40 -4.51 -26.15
CA ILE A 43 -7.57 -3.33 -26.38
C ILE A 43 -8.44 -2.18 -26.91
N ASP A 44 -9.34 -2.47 -27.86
CA ASP A 44 -10.32 -1.49 -28.35
C ASP A 44 -11.19 -0.95 -27.21
N ALA A 45 -11.69 -1.82 -26.33
CA ALA A 45 -12.49 -1.39 -25.17
C ALA A 45 -11.67 -0.52 -24.20
N ALA A 46 -10.38 -0.80 -24.01
CA ALA A 46 -9.52 0.05 -23.20
C ALA A 46 -9.32 1.42 -23.85
N ILE A 47 -8.95 1.47 -25.13
CA ILE A 47 -8.77 2.72 -25.88
C ILE A 47 -10.06 3.56 -25.89
N ASP A 48 -11.20 2.93 -26.19
CA ASP A 48 -12.50 3.60 -26.28
C ASP A 48 -12.99 4.17 -24.94
N SER A 49 -12.49 3.65 -23.81
CA SER A 49 -12.78 4.21 -22.48
C SER A 49 -12.09 5.55 -22.20
N GLY A 50 -11.17 5.99 -23.07
CA GLY A 50 -10.54 7.30 -23.00
C GLY A 50 -9.36 7.40 -22.04
N VAL A 51 -8.82 6.26 -21.59
CA VAL A 51 -7.61 6.20 -20.76
C VAL A 51 -6.37 6.68 -21.52
N GLU A 52 -5.42 7.29 -20.82
CA GLU A 52 -4.17 7.76 -21.40
C GLU A 52 -3.12 6.64 -21.57
N MET A 53 -3.28 5.54 -20.84
CA MET A 53 -2.41 4.37 -20.89
C MET A 53 -3.22 3.08 -21.02
N VAL A 54 -2.75 2.16 -21.85
CA VAL A 54 -3.29 0.79 -21.91
C VAL A 54 -2.22 -0.18 -21.42
N HIS A 55 -2.59 -0.99 -20.43
CA HIS A 55 -1.75 -2.05 -19.89
C HIS A 55 -2.17 -3.39 -20.48
N VAL A 56 -1.37 -3.90 -21.41
CA VAL A 56 -1.56 -5.21 -22.04
C VAL A 56 -0.71 -6.27 -21.36
N PHE A 57 -1.24 -7.49 -21.24
CA PHE A 57 -0.49 -8.60 -20.63
C PHE A 57 -0.69 -9.92 -21.35
N VAL A 58 0.32 -10.78 -21.27
CA VAL A 58 0.29 -12.16 -21.75
C VAL A 58 0.97 -13.09 -20.74
N SER A 59 0.47 -14.31 -20.59
CA SER A 59 1.15 -15.35 -19.81
C SER A 59 2.48 -15.74 -20.44
N THR A 60 3.54 -15.84 -19.64
CA THR A 60 4.88 -16.22 -20.14
C THR A 60 5.50 -17.42 -19.45
N SER A 61 5.04 -17.82 -18.27
CA SER A 61 5.53 -19.05 -17.65
C SER A 61 5.00 -20.29 -18.35
N ASP A 62 5.81 -21.36 -18.40
CA ASP A 62 5.46 -22.58 -19.13
C ASP A 62 4.12 -23.17 -18.64
N VAL A 63 3.87 -23.16 -17.33
CA VAL A 63 2.60 -23.65 -16.76
C VAL A 63 1.40 -22.82 -17.21
N GLN A 64 1.52 -21.49 -17.30
CA GLN A 64 0.41 -20.66 -17.77
C GLN A 64 0.22 -20.76 -19.29
N LEU A 65 1.32 -20.84 -20.05
CA LEU A 65 1.27 -21.05 -21.49
C LEU A 65 0.59 -22.39 -21.84
N GLU A 66 0.96 -23.47 -21.17
CA GLU A 66 0.43 -24.81 -21.42
C GLU A 66 -1.01 -24.99 -20.91
N ASP A 67 -1.29 -24.61 -19.66
CA ASP A 67 -2.53 -24.99 -18.98
C ASP A 67 -3.61 -23.89 -18.96
N SER A 68 -3.25 -22.63 -19.20
CA SER A 68 -4.21 -21.50 -19.20
C SER A 68 -4.43 -20.94 -20.61
N MET A 69 -3.35 -20.52 -21.27
CA MET A 69 -3.42 -19.85 -22.58
C MET A 69 -3.52 -20.85 -23.74
N HIS A 70 -3.05 -22.08 -23.54
CA HIS A 70 -2.90 -23.11 -24.57
C HIS A 70 -2.16 -22.60 -25.82
N ALA A 71 -1.02 -21.94 -25.60
CA ALA A 71 -0.21 -21.32 -26.63
C ALA A 71 1.27 -21.67 -26.47
N THR A 72 2.00 -21.68 -27.57
CA THR A 72 3.46 -21.75 -27.57
C THR A 72 4.08 -20.41 -27.19
N ARG A 73 5.34 -20.43 -26.75
CA ARG A 73 6.15 -19.22 -26.48
C ARG A 73 6.16 -18.24 -27.66
N GLU A 74 6.30 -18.75 -28.89
CA GLU A 74 6.30 -17.93 -30.10
C GLU A 74 4.92 -17.31 -30.39
N GLU A 75 3.83 -18.06 -30.20
CA GLU A 75 2.48 -17.53 -30.35
C GLU A 75 2.16 -16.45 -29.32
N ALA A 76 2.59 -16.63 -28.06
CA ALA A 76 2.43 -15.63 -27.01
C ALA A 76 3.25 -14.35 -27.30
N LYS A 77 4.50 -14.51 -27.75
CA LYS A 77 5.36 -13.38 -28.17
C LYS A 77 4.74 -12.62 -29.34
N GLN A 78 4.25 -13.30 -30.36
CA GLN A 78 3.61 -12.63 -31.49
C GLN A 78 2.36 -11.85 -31.06
N ARG A 79 1.51 -12.42 -30.21
CA ARG A 79 0.33 -11.72 -29.68
C ARG A 79 0.70 -10.51 -28.83
N ALA A 80 1.80 -10.59 -28.07
CA ALA A 80 2.31 -9.45 -27.32
C ALA A 80 2.75 -8.31 -28.23
N VAL A 81 3.52 -8.61 -29.28
CA VAL A 81 3.94 -7.62 -30.28
C VAL A 81 2.73 -7.00 -30.98
N ASP A 82 1.80 -7.82 -31.50
CA ASP A 82 0.60 -7.33 -32.19
C ASP A 82 -0.24 -6.40 -31.29
N ALA A 83 -0.36 -6.73 -30.00
CA ALA A 83 -1.11 -5.92 -29.03
C ALA A 83 -0.41 -4.59 -28.73
N VAL A 84 0.91 -4.59 -28.57
CA VAL A 84 1.69 -3.36 -28.39
C VAL A 84 1.54 -2.47 -29.61
N GLU A 85 1.72 -3.01 -30.82
CA GLU A 85 1.56 -2.27 -32.07
C GLU A 85 0.15 -1.65 -32.17
N GLN A 86 -0.91 -2.39 -31.82
CA GLN A 86 -2.28 -1.86 -31.81
C GLN A 86 -2.44 -0.65 -30.87
N VAL A 87 -1.92 -0.72 -29.64
CA VAL A 87 -1.97 0.40 -28.69
C VAL A 87 -1.18 1.61 -29.21
N LYS A 88 0.03 1.36 -29.74
CA LYS A 88 0.90 2.42 -30.26
C LYS A 88 0.33 3.08 -31.52
N ASP A 89 -0.30 2.33 -32.41
CA ASP A 89 -0.97 2.84 -33.61
C ASP A 89 -2.18 3.73 -33.26
N ALA A 90 -2.84 3.48 -32.12
CA ALA A 90 -3.88 4.36 -31.57
C ALA A 90 -3.33 5.64 -30.94
N GLY A 91 -1.99 5.75 -30.78
CA GLY A 91 -1.33 6.91 -30.19
C GLY A 91 -1.45 6.98 -28.66
N VAL A 92 -1.70 5.85 -28.00
CA VAL A 92 -1.86 5.74 -26.54
C VAL A 92 -0.55 5.22 -25.92
N GLU A 93 -0.29 5.56 -24.65
CA GLU A 93 0.85 5.02 -23.91
C GLU A 93 0.63 3.52 -23.64
N CYS A 94 1.64 2.70 -23.89
CA CYS A 94 1.56 1.25 -23.77
C CYS A 94 2.44 0.76 -22.62
N MET A 95 1.82 0.01 -21.72
CA MET A 95 2.51 -0.81 -20.74
C MET A 95 2.32 -2.28 -21.08
N PHE A 96 3.39 -3.06 -21.09
CA PHE A 96 3.34 -4.49 -21.32
C PHE A 96 3.77 -5.29 -20.09
N SER A 97 3.03 -6.37 -19.79
CA SER A 97 3.39 -7.35 -18.76
C SER A 97 3.60 -8.76 -19.30
N PRO A 98 4.81 -9.34 -19.15
CA PRO A 98 5.00 -10.78 -19.17
C PRO A 98 4.50 -11.38 -17.86
N MET A 99 3.21 -11.75 -17.83
CA MET A 99 2.56 -12.29 -16.63
C MET A 99 3.27 -13.54 -16.14
N ASP A 100 3.48 -13.59 -14.81
CA ASP A 100 4.23 -14.64 -14.11
C ASP A 100 5.73 -14.63 -14.41
N ALA A 101 6.30 -13.43 -14.59
CA ALA A 101 7.71 -13.18 -14.87
C ALA A 101 8.65 -13.92 -13.91
N THR A 102 8.33 -13.96 -12.61
CA THR A 102 9.17 -14.61 -11.58
C THR A 102 9.26 -16.14 -11.70
N ARG A 103 8.40 -16.76 -12.52
CA ARG A 103 8.42 -18.18 -12.84
C ARG A 103 8.62 -18.45 -14.33
N THR A 104 8.89 -17.41 -15.10
CA THR A 104 9.20 -17.51 -16.53
C THR A 104 10.65 -17.91 -16.71
N ASP A 105 10.92 -18.72 -17.73
CA ASP A 105 12.29 -19.04 -18.13
C ASP A 105 13.06 -17.75 -18.47
N PRO A 106 14.22 -17.46 -17.84
CA PRO A 106 14.88 -16.17 -17.98
C PRO A 106 15.22 -15.79 -19.43
N ASP A 107 15.69 -16.74 -20.23
CA ASP A 107 16.04 -16.49 -21.64
C ASP A 107 14.80 -16.09 -22.45
N TYR A 108 13.65 -16.73 -22.20
CA TYR A 108 12.40 -16.36 -22.85
C TYR A 108 11.81 -15.05 -22.34
N LEU A 109 11.96 -14.74 -21.05
CA LEU A 109 11.55 -13.46 -20.49
C LEU A 109 12.26 -12.29 -21.21
N ILE A 110 13.56 -12.42 -21.42
CA ILE A 110 14.34 -11.40 -22.14
C ILE A 110 13.94 -11.33 -23.62
N ASP A 111 13.79 -12.48 -24.30
CA ASP A 111 13.36 -12.54 -25.71
C ASP A 111 12.00 -11.86 -25.95
N ILE A 112 11.00 -12.08 -25.07
CA ILE A 112 9.71 -11.40 -25.22
C ILE A 112 9.78 -9.90 -24.87
N VAL A 113 10.58 -9.51 -23.86
CA VAL A 113 10.81 -8.11 -23.50
C VAL A 113 11.46 -7.34 -24.64
N GLU A 114 12.52 -7.88 -25.25
CA GLU A 114 13.19 -7.27 -26.40
C GLU A 114 12.20 -7.10 -27.56
N ALA A 115 11.38 -8.13 -27.85
CA ALA A 115 10.40 -8.07 -28.93
C ALA A 115 9.33 -6.99 -28.76
N VAL A 116 8.77 -6.82 -27.55
CA VAL A 116 7.79 -5.74 -27.30
C VAL A 116 8.45 -4.35 -27.21
N SER A 117 9.73 -4.31 -26.85
CA SER A 117 10.52 -3.07 -26.85
C SER A 117 10.79 -2.59 -28.28
N ASP A 118 11.14 -3.50 -29.19
CA ASP A 118 11.27 -3.24 -30.62
C ASP A 118 9.94 -2.79 -31.26
N ALA A 119 8.80 -3.29 -30.74
CA ALA A 119 7.45 -2.85 -31.12
C ALA A 119 7.07 -1.46 -30.56
N GLY A 120 7.87 -0.90 -29.65
CA GLY A 120 7.71 0.46 -29.15
C GLY A 120 6.86 0.61 -27.89
N THR A 121 6.78 -0.41 -27.03
CA THR A 121 6.16 -0.27 -25.69
C THR A 121 6.87 0.83 -24.88
N ASP A 122 6.12 1.59 -24.09
CA ASP A 122 6.67 2.69 -23.28
C ASP A 122 7.10 2.20 -21.89
N TRP A 123 6.43 1.15 -21.41
CA TRP A 123 6.70 0.51 -20.13
C TRP A 123 6.76 -1.01 -20.23
N ILE A 124 7.63 -1.62 -19.43
CA ILE A 124 7.63 -3.05 -19.10
C ILE A 124 7.29 -3.19 -17.61
N ASN A 125 6.13 -3.75 -17.30
CA ASN A 125 5.77 -4.12 -15.93
C ASN A 125 6.18 -5.56 -15.64
N ILE A 126 6.92 -5.80 -14.55
CA ILE A 126 7.43 -7.11 -14.13
C ILE A 126 6.58 -7.65 -12.97
N PRO A 127 5.63 -8.56 -13.24
CA PRO A 127 4.76 -9.10 -12.21
C PRO A 127 5.32 -10.33 -11.49
N ASP A 128 5.40 -10.28 -10.17
CA ASP A 128 5.49 -11.45 -9.29
C ASP A 128 4.08 -12.00 -9.01
N THR A 129 3.47 -12.57 -10.04
CA THR A 129 2.03 -12.94 -10.06
C THR A 129 1.63 -13.87 -8.91
N CYS A 130 2.53 -14.75 -8.46
CA CYS A 130 2.28 -15.70 -7.38
C CYS A 130 2.96 -15.34 -6.05
N GLY A 131 3.57 -14.15 -5.95
CA GLY A 131 4.22 -13.68 -4.73
C GLY A 131 5.42 -14.53 -4.30
N VAL A 132 6.07 -15.23 -5.23
CA VAL A 132 7.16 -16.18 -4.93
C VAL A 132 8.54 -15.52 -4.98
N GLY A 133 8.63 -14.30 -5.51
CA GLY A 133 9.84 -13.52 -5.57
C GLY A 133 10.39 -13.26 -4.18
N MET A 134 11.69 -13.51 -3.99
CA MET A 134 12.42 -13.02 -2.84
C MET A 134 13.21 -11.78 -3.28
N PRO A 135 13.49 -10.80 -2.40
CA PRO A 135 14.15 -9.56 -2.80
C PRO A 135 15.39 -9.77 -3.66
N THR A 136 16.28 -10.72 -3.29
CA THR A 136 17.47 -11.03 -4.10
C THR A 136 17.13 -11.53 -5.50
N SER A 137 16.26 -12.53 -5.65
CA SER A 137 15.92 -13.09 -6.97
C SER A 137 15.06 -12.15 -7.79
N PHE A 138 14.17 -11.39 -7.15
CA PHE A 138 13.34 -10.40 -7.81
C PHE A 138 14.18 -9.24 -8.34
N GLY A 139 15.14 -8.74 -7.54
CA GLY A 139 16.10 -7.74 -7.98
C GLY A 139 16.94 -8.20 -9.17
N GLU A 140 17.39 -9.46 -9.19
CA GLU A 140 18.07 -10.06 -10.34
C GLU A 140 17.20 -10.05 -11.61
N THR A 141 15.92 -10.41 -11.49
CA THR A 141 14.96 -10.35 -12.61
C THR A 141 14.74 -8.91 -13.09
N VAL A 142 14.52 -7.96 -12.19
CA VAL A 142 14.30 -6.55 -12.53
C VAL A 142 15.52 -5.98 -13.24
N ASN A 143 16.71 -6.20 -12.69
CA ASN A 143 17.96 -5.73 -13.28
C ASN A 143 18.16 -6.28 -14.70
N ALA A 144 17.94 -7.58 -14.91
CA ALA A 144 18.06 -8.20 -16.22
C ALA A 144 17.09 -7.60 -17.25
N VAL A 145 15.86 -7.27 -16.85
CA VAL A 145 14.89 -6.60 -17.72
C VAL A 145 15.30 -5.17 -18.01
N VAL A 146 15.75 -4.40 -17.01
CA VAL A 146 16.28 -3.03 -17.18
C VAL A 146 17.46 -2.99 -18.16
N GLU A 147 18.33 -4.02 -18.16
CA GLU A 147 19.45 -4.11 -19.10
C GLU A 147 19.02 -4.47 -20.53
N ALA A 148 17.83 -5.05 -20.72
CA ALA A 148 17.33 -5.58 -22.00
C ALA A 148 16.40 -4.62 -22.75
N THR A 149 16.01 -3.49 -22.18
CA THR A 149 15.07 -2.55 -22.80
C THR A 149 15.45 -1.09 -22.56
N ASP A 150 15.09 -0.23 -23.51
CA ASP A 150 15.09 1.24 -23.34
C ASP A 150 13.74 1.76 -22.79
N ALA A 151 12.72 0.89 -22.68
CA ALA A 151 11.44 1.23 -22.06
C ALA A 151 11.60 1.42 -20.55
N ARG A 152 10.70 2.20 -19.95
CA ARG A 152 10.70 2.38 -18.49
C ARG A 152 10.23 1.11 -17.82
N VAL A 153 10.75 0.80 -16.64
CA VAL A 153 10.40 -0.44 -15.92
C VAL A 153 9.47 -0.16 -14.75
N ASP A 154 8.40 -0.94 -14.67
CA ASP A 154 7.41 -0.98 -13.60
C ASP A 154 7.47 -2.36 -12.90
N VAL A 155 7.05 -2.43 -11.64
CA VAL A 155 7.00 -3.70 -10.89
C VAL A 155 5.64 -3.91 -10.24
N HIS A 156 5.15 -5.15 -10.27
CA HIS A 156 3.90 -5.53 -9.62
C HIS A 156 4.12 -6.76 -8.74
N THR A 157 3.89 -6.65 -7.43
CA THR A 157 4.27 -7.71 -6.49
C THR A 157 3.09 -8.15 -5.64
N HIS A 158 2.90 -9.48 -5.55
CA HIS A 158 1.89 -10.10 -4.69
C HIS A 158 2.46 -10.55 -3.34
N ASP A 159 1.59 -10.61 -2.32
CA ASP A 159 2.01 -10.74 -0.92
C ASP A 159 1.86 -12.15 -0.31
N ASP A 160 1.80 -13.20 -1.14
CA ASP A 160 1.58 -14.58 -0.71
C ASP A 160 2.57 -15.06 0.39
N PHE A 161 3.77 -14.48 0.43
CA PHE A 161 4.80 -14.76 1.43
C PHE A 161 5.21 -13.55 2.29
N GLY A 162 4.44 -12.45 2.26
CA GLY A 162 4.71 -11.25 3.05
C GLY A 162 5.91 -10.44 2.55
N MET A 163 6.22 -10.52 1.25
CA MET A 163 7.39 -9.89 0.62
C MET A 163 7.02 -8.82 -0.41
N ALA A 164 5.74 -8.51 -0.64
CA ALA A 164 5.34 -7.66 -1.75
C ALA A 164 5.93 -6.24 -1.65
N ALA A 165 5.76 -5.58 -0.49
CA ALA A 165 6.29 -4.23 -0.28
C ALA A 165 7.83 -4.20 -0.35
N ALA A 166 8.49 -5.24 0.18
CA ALA A 166 9.94 -5.38 0.10
C ALA A 166 10.40 -5.53 -1.37
N ASN A 167 9.74 -6.39 -2.14
CA ASN A 167 10.05 -6.60 -3.56
C ASN A 167 9.76 -5.35 -4.40
N ALA A 168 8.70 -4.59 -4.11
CA ALA A 168 8.41 -3.33 -4.79
C ALA A 168 9.55 -2.31 -4.58
N VAL A 169 10.01 -2.15 -3.33
CA VAL A 169 11.19 -1.32 -3.02
C VAL A 169 12.45 -1.85 -3.72
N THR A 170 12.66 -3.17 -3.72
CA THR A 170 13.79 -3.78 -4.43
C THR A 170 13.72 -3.58 -5.94
N GLY A 171 12.53 -3.42 -6.53
CA GLY A 171 12.35 -2.98 -7.90
C GLY A 171 13.05 -1.63 -8.14
N PHE A 172 12.74 -0.62 -7.32
CA PHE A 172 13.40 0.69 -7.40
C PHE A 172 14.92 0.59 -7.20
N GLU A 173 15.39 -0.25 -6.27
CA GLU A 173 16.83 -0.47 -6.04
C GLU A 173 17.56 -1.06 -7.25
N ASN A 174 16.83 -1.72 -8.16
CA ASN A 174 17.37 -2.37 -9.36
C ASN A 174 16.99 -1.67 -10.66
N GLY A 175 16.49 -0.42 -10.59
CA GLY A 175 16.28 0.44 -11.75
C GLY A 175 14.85 0.55 -12.25
N ALA A 176 13.87 -0.07 -11.57
CA ALA A 176 12.47 0.26 -11.85
C ALA A 176 12.17 1.72 -11.51
N GLU A 177 11.28 2.33 -12.28
CA GLU A 177 10.85 3.73 -12.13
C GLU A 177 9.42 3.84 -11.58
N GLN A 178 8.66 2.75 -11.62
CA GLN A 178 7.29 2.66 -11.11
C GLN A 178 7.10 1.36 -10.30
N ALA A 179 6.15 1.39 -9.35
CA ALA A 179 5.64 0.21 -8.70
C ALA A 179 4.10 0.25 -8.59
N GLN A 180 3.45 -0.83 -8.99
CA GLN A 180 2.02 -1.04 -8.81
C GLN A 180 1.72 -1.43 -7.36
N VAL A 181 0.81 -0.69 -6.74
CA VAL A 181 0.48 -0.81 -5.32
C VAL A 181 -1.02 -0.66 -5.11
N SER A 182 -1.50 -1.19 -3.99
CA SER A 182 -2.92 -1.12 -3.62
C SER A 182 -3.09 -0.60 -2.21
N VAL A 183 -4.09 0.25 -2.00
CA VAL A 183 -4.43 0.78 -0.67
C VAL A 183 -4.80 -0.37 0.26
N ASN A 184 -4.21 -0.39 1.46
CA ASN A 184 -4.36 -1.48 2.42
C ASN A 184 -3.84 -2.84 1.92
N GLY A 185 -3.16 -2.89 0.78
CA GLY A 185 -2.66 -4.11 0.15
C GLY A 185 -3.75 -4.98 -0.48
N ILE A 186 -4.96 -4.45 -0.74
CA ILE A 186 -6.06 -5.27 -1.30
C ILE A 186 -5.68 -5.78 -2.70
N GLY A 187 -5.97 -7.04 -2.98
CA GLY A 187 -5.73 -7.65 -4.27
C GLY A 187 -6.08 -9.13 -4.24
N GLU A 188 -5.67 -9.86 -5.28
CA GLU A 188 -5.85 -11.31 -5.34
C GLU A 188 -5.17 -12.02 -4.15
N ARG A 189 -5.86 -13.01 -3.58
CA ARG A 189 -5.36 -13.89 -2.51
C ARG A 189 -4.91 -13.12 -1.25
N ALA A 190 -3.60 -13.02 -1.03
CA ALA A 190 -2.98 -12.31 0.09
C ALA A 190 -2.82 -10.81 -0.19
N GLY A 191 -3.04 -10.38 -1.44
CA GLY A 191 -3.01 -8.98 -1.82
C GLY A 191 -1.81 -8.59 -2.67
N ASN A 192 -1.66 -7.28 -2.83
CA ASN A 192 -0.57 -6.62 -3.56
C ASN A 192 0.32 -5.86 -2.55
N ALA A 193 1.46 -5.32 -3.02
CA ALA A 193 2.23 -4.36 -2.25
C ALA A 193 1.34 -3.21 -1.76
N ALA A 194 1.38 -2.95 -0.46
CA ALA A 194 0.52 -1.95 0.16
C ALA A 194 1.02 -0.54 -0.15
N TYR A 195 0.14 0.30 -0.69
CA TYR A 195 0.41 1.69 -1.09
C TYR A 195 1.09 2.48 0.03
N GLU A 196 0.49 2.48 1.22
CA GLU A 196 0.99 3.20 2.37
C GLU A 196 2.38 2.73 2.83
N GLU A 197 2.69 1.44 2.66
CA GLU A 197 3.97 0.88 3.09
C GLU A 197 5.09 1.23 2.10
N VAL A 198 4.83 1.08 0.80
CA VAL A 198 5.81 1.40 -0.25
C VAL A 198 6.09 2.89 -0.30
N VAL A 199 5.05 3.73 -0.30
CA VAL A 199 5.22 5.20 -0.33
C VAL A 199 6.04 5.67 0.88
N MET A 200 5.71 5.20 2.09
CA MET A 200 6.44 5.64 3.28
C MET A 200 7.85 5.03 3.37
N ALA A 201 8.09 3.84 2.84
CA ALA A 201 9.45 3.32 2.72
C ALA A 201 10.31 4.23 1.81
N VAL A 202 9.81 4.57 0.63
CA VAL A 202 10.52 5.44 -0.33
C VAL A 202 10.74 6.85 0.23
N GLU A 203 9.71 7.48 0.79
CA GLU A 203 9.80 8.84 1.34
C GLU A 203 10.65 8.91 2.61
N SER A 204 10.39 8.04 3.58
CA SER A 204 10.96 8.16 4.93
C SER A 204 12.29 7.43 5.08
N VAL A 205 12.44 6.24 4.48
CA VAL A 205 13.66 5.44 4.62
C VAL A 205 14.70 5.82 3.57
N TYR A 206 14.30 5.97 2.31
CA TYR A 206 15.21 6.37 1.23
C TYR A 206 15.35 7.89 1.08
N GLY A 207 14.44 8.68 1.66
CA GLY A 207 14.49 10.14 1.60
C GLY A 207 14.19 10.70 0.22
N VAL A 208 13.41 9.96 -0.60
CA VAL A 208 13.03 10.36 -1.96
C VAL A 208 11.68 11.07 -1.91
N ASP A 209 11.63 12.30 -2.44
CA ASP A 209 10.36 13.03 -2.61
C ASP A 209 9.58 12.42 -3.78
N THR A 210 8.48 11.74 -3.48
CA THR A 210 7.61 11.14 -4.49
C THR A 210 6.60 12.14 -5.06
N GLY A 211 6.43 13.30 -4.41
CA GLY A 211 5.38 14.27 -4.68
C GLY A 211 4.00 13.87 -4.19
N ILE A 212 3.84 12.67 -3.59
CA ILE A 212 2.59 12.18 -3.02
C ILE A 212 2.22 12.97 -1.78
N ASP A 213 0.96 13.36 -1.66
CA ASP A 213 0.44 13.96 -0.42
C ASP A 213 0.21 12.86 0.63
N THR A 214 1.28 12.51 1.33
CA THR A 214 1.32 11.47 2.35
C THR A 214 0.36 11.74 3.52
N THR A 215 0.01 13.01 3.78
CA THR A 215 -0.92 13.39 4.86
C THR A 215 -2.34 12.87 4.67
N GLN A 216 -2.69 12.38 3.47
CA GLN A 216 -4.00 11.80 3.17
C GLN A 216 -4.04 10.27 3.31
N ILE A 217 -2.90 9.61 3.53
CA ILE A 217 -2.79 8.14 3.54
C ILE A 217 -3.78 7.49 4.51
N THR A 218 -3.82 7.93 5.77
CA THR A 218 -4.73 7.34 6.78
C THR A 218 -6.19 7.53 6.41
N LYS A 219 -6.55 8.66 5.78
CA LYS A 219 -7.92 8.92 5.32
C LYS A 219 -8.28 8.03 4.14
N LEU A 220 -7.39 7.88 3.15
CA LEU A 220 -7.59 7.00 2.00
C LEU A 220 -7.76 5.54 2.44
N ALA A 221 -6.91 5.07 3.36
CA ALA A 221 -6.99 3.73 3.93
C ALA A 221 -8.38 3.44 4.54
N ARG A 222 -8.96 4.40 5.27
CA ARG A 222 -10.31 4.27 5.84
C ARG A 222 -11.42 4.25 4.78
N ILE A 223 -11.32 5.10 3.75
CA ILE A 223 -12.28 5.10 2.64
C ILE A 223 -12.31 3.72 1.96
N VAL A 224 -11.13 3.14 1.73
CA VAL A 224 -11.01 1.82 1.09
C VAL A 224 -11.45 0.69 2.02
N GLU A 225 -11.14 0.76 3.32
CA GLU A 225 -11.67 -0.18 4.32
C GLU A 225 -13.21 -0.20 4.31
N GLU A 226 -13.84 0.97 4.33
CA GLU A 226 -15.31 1.11 4.29
C GLU A 226 -15.91 0.62 2.95
N ALA A 227 -15.27 0.94 1.82
CA ALA A 227 -15.78 0.58 0.49
C ALA A 227 -15.63 -0.92 0.19
N SER A 228 -14.56 -1.55 0.69
CA SER A 228 -14.26 -2.97 0.44
C SER A 228 -14.88 -3.93 1.46
N ASP A 229 -15.32 -3.44 2.63
CA ASP A 229 -15.74 -4.27 3.77
C ASP A 229 -14.62 -5.21 4.27
N ILE A 230 -13.35 -4.87 3.99
CA ILE A 230 -12.17 -5.60 4.46
C ILE A 230 -11.52 -4.80 5.59
N PRO A 231 -11.62 -5.26 6.86
CA PRO A 231 -11.09 -4.52 8.00
C PRO A 231 -9.56 -4.49 8.00
N VAL A 232 -8.99 -3.33 8.34
CA VAL A 232 -7.54 -3.14 8.47
C VAL A 232 -7.08 -3.70 9.83
N PRO A 233 -6.07 -4.60 9.86
CA PRO A 233 -5.52 -5.08 11.11
C PRO A 233 -5.02 -3.94 11.99
N ALA A 234 -5.28 -4.02 13.29
CA ALA A 234 -4.87 -2.97 14.22
C ALA A 234 -3.35 -2.70 14.19
N ASN A 235 -2.54 -3.72 13.90
CA ASN A 235 -1.09 -3.67 13.79
C ASN A 235 -0.58 -3.56 12.33
N LYS A 236 -1.44 -3.20 11.36
CA LYS A 236 -1.02 -2.90 9.99
C LYS A 236 0.05 -1.79 10.02
N PRO A 237 1.19 -1.96 9.34
CA PRO A 237 2.18 -0.89 9.21
C PRO A 237 1.54 0.38 8.65
N VAL A 238 2.01 1.54 9.12
CA VAL A 238 1.58 2.89 8.72
C VAL A 238 0.14 3.26 9.13
N THR A 239 -0.88 2.51 8.70
CA THR A 239 -2.29 2.91 8.83
C THR A 239 -3.06 2.19 9.94
N GLY A 240 -2.49 1.13 10.52
CA GLY A 240 -3.11 0.41 11.62
C GLY A 240 -3.24 1.31 12.86
N ARG A 241 -4.37 1.19 13.58
CA ARG A 241 -4.61 2.00 14.80
C ARG A 241 -3.49 1.90 15.86
N ASN A 242 -2.74 0.80 15.87
CA ASN A 242 -1.62 0.60 16.79
C ASN A 242 -0.26 1.07 16.23
N ALA A 243 -0.18 1.53 14.97
CA ALA A 243 1.08 1.88 14.30
C ALA A 243 1.85 2.99 15.03
N PHE A 244 1.13 3.92 15.68
CA PHE A 244 1.67 5.02 16.48
C PHE A 244 1.20 4.98 17.94
N ALA A 245 0.86 3.78 18.42
CA ALA A 245 0.26 3.59 19.73
C ALA A 245 1.27 3.05 20.75
N HIS A 246 1.39 3.70 21.92
CA HIS A 246 2.38 3.34 22.95
C HIS A 246 1.71 2.85 24.25
N GLU A 247 1.71 1.54 24.52
CA GLU A 247 1.10 0.95 25.74
C GLU A 247 2.08 0.77 26.91
N SER A 248 3.33 0.37 26.62
CA SER A 248 4.32 0.06 27.65
C SER A 248 4.70 1.33 28.42
N GLY A 249 4.66 1.30 29.76
CA GLY A 249 5.00 2.45 30.59
C GLY A 249 6.43 3.00 30.37
N ILE A 250 7.37 2.18 29.90
CA ILE A 250 8.71 2.63 29.51
C ILE A 250 8.69 3.34 28.15
N HIS A 251 7.97 2.78 27.18
CA HIS A 251 7.87 3.37 25.83
C HIS A 251 7.10 4.69 25.88
N ALA A 252 5.95 4.71 26.55
CA ALA A 252 5.13 5.90 26.70
C ALA A 252 5.89 7.02 27.43
N ALA A 253 6.62 6.71 28.51
CA ALA A 253 7.45 7.70 29.19
C ALA A 253 8.59 8.22 28.30
N GLY A 254 9.26 7.33 27.56
CA GLY A 254 10.29 7.71 26.59
C GLY A 254 9.77 8.64 25.51
N VAL A 255 8.65 8.30 24.86
CA VAL A 255 8.05 9.10 23.78
C VAL A 255 7.54 10.45 24.27
N ILE A 256 7.04 10.54 25.51
CA ILE A 256 6.61 11.81 26.11
C ILE A 256 7.81 12.74 26.35
N GLU A 257 8.97 12.20 26.72
CA GLU A 257 10.20 12.97 26.91
C GLU A 257 10.88 13.33 25.58
N ASN A 258 10.99 12.36 24.68
CA ASN A 258 11.49 12.49 23.32
C ASN A 258 10.95 11.35 22.43
N SER A 259 10.14 11.68 21.42
CA SER A 259 9.51 10.73 20.50
C SER A 259 10.51 9.79 19.81
N ASP A 260 11.71 10.28 19.48
CA ASP A 260 12.76 9.52 18.76
C ASP A 260 13.28 8.30 19.54
N THR A 261 12.94 8.17 20.82
CA THR A 261 13.36 7.04 21.65
C THR A 261 12.71 5.72 21.26
N PHE A 262 11.46 5.75 20.78
CA PHE A 262 10.68 4.55 20.45
C PHE A 262 9.80 4.70 19.20
N GLU A 263 9.81 5.86 18.54
CA GLU A 263 9.31 6.02 17.17
C GLU A 263 10.46 5.81 16.17
N THR A 264 10.14 5.58 14.89
CA THR A 264 11.13 5.22 13.86
C THR A 264 12.18 6.32 13.61
N GLY A 265 11.90 7.56 14.04
CA GLY A 265 12.74 8.74 13.82
C GLY A 265 12.71 9.28 12.39
N VAL A 266 12.09 8.54 11.46
CA VAL A 266 12.01 8.89 10.03
C VAL A 266 10.57 9.03 9.53
N MET A 267 9.59 8.50 10.26
CA MET A 267 8.17 8.63 9.96
C MET A 267 7.42 9.04 11.22
N THR A 268 6.79 10.21 11.20
CA THR A 268 5.86 10.65 12.25
C THR A 268 4.41 10.36 11.85
N PRO A 269 3.47 10.26 12.80
CA PRO A 269 2.05 10.10 12.50
C PRO A 269 1.50 11.23 11.64
N GLU A 270 1.92 12.48 11.87
CA GLU A 270 1.43 13.64 11.10
C GLU A 270 1.77 13.52 9.61
N MET A 271 2.91 12.91 9.28
CA MET A 271 3.32 12.67 7.89
C MET A 271 2.30 11.80 7.14
N VAL A 272 1.56 10.93 7.84
CA VAL A 272 0.59 10.02 7.22
C VAL A 272 -0.87 10.37 7.51
N GLY A 273 -1.12 11.54 8.10
CA GLY A 273 -2.45 11.97 8.52
C GLY A 273 -3.00 11.20 9.72
N ALA A 274 -2.12 10.63 10.55
CA ALA A 274 -2.46 9.95 11.79
C ALA A 274 -2.15 10.83 13.01
N GLU A 275 -2.60 10.37 14.18
CA GLU A 275 -2.34 10.99 15.48
C GLU A 275 -1.67 9.96 16.40
N ARG A 276 -0.77 10.40 17.30
CA ARG A 276 -0.19 9.52 18.33
C ARG A 276 -1.25 9.14 19.34
N GLU A 277 -1.32 7.86 19.69
CA GLU A 277 -2.22 7.36 20.74
C GLU A 277 -1.41 6.78 21.91
N PHE A 278 -1.77 7.13 23.15
CA PHE A 278 -1.20 6.50 24.34
C PHE A 278 -2.20 5.50 24.91
N VAL A 279 -1.96 4.21 24.68
CA VAL A 279 -2.93 3.17 25.05
C VAL A 279 -2.88 2.91 26.56
N LEU A 280 -4.07 2.94 27.17
CA LEU A 280 -4.27 2.61 28.57
C LEU A 280 -4.57 1.10 28.70
N GLY A 281 -3.87 0.42 29.60
CA GLY A 281 -3.78 -1.03 29.63
C GLY A 281 -3.06 -1.59 30.87
N LYS A 282 -2.83 -2.91 30.86
CA LYS A 282 -2.19 -3.63 31.98
C LYS A 282 -0.75 -3.18 32.24
N HIS A 283 -0.09 -2.59 31.24
CA HIS A 283 1.29 -2.10 31.31
C HIS A 283 1.41 -0.59 31.57
N THR A 284 0.28 0.11 31.70
CA THR A 284 0.28 1.57 31.87
C THR A 284 0.96 2.02 33.16
N GLY A 285 1.83 3.03 33.03
CA GLY A 285 2.48 3.71 34.15
C GLY A 285 1.64 4.85 34.74
N THR A 286 1.97 5.29 35.95
CA THR A 286 1.28 6.41 36.61
C THR A 286 1.38 7.72 35.83
N HIS A 287 2.45 7.92 35.06
CA HIS A 287 2.63 9.13 34.26
C HIS A 287 1.60 9.25 33.14
N SER A 288 1.35 8.17 32.40
CA SER A 288 0.36 8.12 31.31
C SER A 288 -1.08 8.30 31.83
N VAL A 289 -1.40 7.72 33.00
CA VAL A 289 -2.71 7.94 33.66
C VAL A 289 -2.85 9.39 34.11
N ARG A 290 -1.81 10.00 34.70
CA ARG A 290 -1.84 11.41 35.11
C ARG A 290 -2.12 12.33 33.92
N LYS A 291 -1.43 12.13 32.81
CA LYS A 291 -1.59 12.94 31.59
C LYS A 291 -3.05 12.89 31.08
N HIS A 292 -3.62 11.70 30.92
CA HIS A 292 -5.02 11.54 30.49
C HIS A 292 -6.01 12.21 31.44
N LEU A 293 -5.82 12.07 32.75
CA LEU A 293 -6.69 12.70 33.73
C LEU A 293 -6.64 14.23 33.62
N VAL A 294 -5.44 14.80 33.48
CA VAL A 294 -5.27 16.26 33.30
C VAL A 294 -5.87 16.74 31.98
N GLU A 295 -5.66 16.01 30.88
CA GLU A 295 -6.26 16.33 29.56
C GLU A 295 -7.79 16.25 29.59
N ALA A 296 -8.37 15.36 30.40
CA ALA A 296 -9.80 15.27 30.64
C ALA A 296 -10.34 16.29 31.68
N GLY A 297 -9.49 17.18 32.19
CA GLY A 297 -9.84 18.26 33.12
C GLY A 297 -9.89 17.86 34.59
N PHE A 298 -9.23 16.77 34.99
CA PHE A 298 -9.08 16.37 36.39
C PHE A 298 -7.78 16.92 37.01
N ASP A 299 -7.81 17.22 38.31
CA ASP A 299 -6.64 17.59 39.12
C ASP A 299 -6.32 16.49 40.15
N PRO A 300 -5.69 15.37 39.74
CA PRO A 300 -5.47 14.23 40.63
C PRO A 300 -4.20 14.39 41.48
N THR A 301 -4.30 14.05 42.76
CA THR A 301 -3.13 13.84 43.63
C THR A 301 -2.34 12.59 43.22
N ASP A 302 -1.07 12.48 43.64
CA ASP A 302 -0.23 11.28 43.40
C ASP A 302 -0.88 9.98 43.91
N SER A 303 -1.61 10.06 45.02
CA SER A 303 -2.33 8.91 45.60
C SER A 303 -3.48 8.46 44.69
N GLU A 304 -4.25 9.41 44.16
CA GLU A 304 -5.37 9.15 43.26
C GLU A 304 -4.89 8.60 41.91
N VAL A 305 -3.81 9.16 41.35
CA VAL A 305 -3.18 8.62 40.14
C VAL A 305 -2.78 7.16 40.34
N ARG A 306 -2.14 6.81 41.47
CA ARG A 306 -1.77 5.42 41.78
C ARG A 306 -2.99 4.51 41.90
N LYS A 307 -4.06 4.98 42.54
CA LYS A 307 -5.31 4.24 42.72
C LYS A 307 -6.00 3.95 41.38
N ILE A 308 -6.10 4.96 40.52
CA ILE A 308 -6.68 4.83 39.18
C ILE A 308 -5.79 3.93 38.32
N THR A 309 -4.47 4.11 38.36
CA THR A 309 -3.52 3.24 37.64
C THR A 309 -3.70 1.78 38.01
N LYS A 310 -3.88 1.46 39.30
CA LYS A 310 -4.16 0.08 39.74
C LYS A 310 -5.45 -0.45 39.10
N ARG A 311 -6.51 0.37 39.08
CA ARG A 311 -7.81 0.01 38.52
C ARG A 311 -7.77 -0.20 37.00
N VAL A 312 -7.03 0.64 36.28
CA VAL A 312 -6.73 0.50 34.85
C VAL A 312 -6.03 -0.84 34.59
N LYS A 313 -5.02 -1.18 35.40
CA LYS A 313 -4.29 -2.44 35.26
C LYS A 313 -5.17 -3.67 35.52
N GLU A 314 -5.99 -3.63 36.56
CA GLU A 314 -6.93 -4.70 36.90
C GLU A 314 -7.98 -4.90 35.80
N TYR A 315 -8.50 -3.80 35.25
CA TYR A 315 -9.48 -3.84 34.16
C TYR A 315 -8.87 -4.39 32.87
N GLY A 316 -7.66 -3.93 32.51
CA GLY A 316 -6.91 -4.42 31.34
C GLY A 316 -6.43 -5.87 31.46
N ALA A 317 -6.16 -6.35 32.68
CA ALA A 317 -5.82 -7.76 32.93
C ALA A 317 -6.95 -8.73 32.52
N GLY A 318 -8.20 -8.25 32.48
CA GLY A 318 -9.37 -8.99 31.98
C GLY A 318 -9.45 -9.13 30.46
N LYS A 319 -8.39 -8.81 29.70
CA LYS A 319 -8.37 -8.74 28.22
C LYS A 319 -9.34 -7.71 27.63
N ARG A 320 -9.69 -6.68 28.39
CA ARG A 320 -10.49 -5.55 27.90
C ARG A 320 -9.55 -4.42 27.49
N GLN A 321 -9.79 -3.81 26.33
CA GLN A 321 -9.14 -2.55 25.98
C GLN A 321 -9.66 -1.48 26.95
N VAL A 322 -8.76 -0.75 27.61
CA VAL A 322 -9.14 0.37 28.48
C VAL A 322 -9.24 1.60 27.60
N THR A 323 -10.42 2.19 27.52
CA THR A 323 -10.65 3.43 26.78
C THR A 323 -10.34 4.64 27.66
N ALA A 324 -10.13 5.82 27.06
CA ALA A 324 -10.04 7.08 27.81
C ALA A 324 -11.28 7.29 28.70
N GLY A 325 -12.48 7.00 28.18
CA GLY A 325 -13.72 7.05 28.94
C GLY A 325 -13.79 6.08 30.13
N ASP A 326 -13.14 4.93 30.08
CA ASP A 326 -13.02 4.04 31.24
C ASP A 326 -12.17 4.68 32.35
N VAL A 327 -11.11 5.42 32.00
CA VAL A 327 -10.24 6.11 32.94
C VAL A 327 -10.93 7.30 33.59
N GLU A 328 -11.66 8.09 32.81
CA GLU A 328 -12.53 9.16 33.32
C GLU A 328 -13.57 8.59 34.29
N ARG A 329 -14.27 7.51 33.92
CA ARG A 329 -15.22 6.82 34.80
C ARG A 329 -14.55 6.37 36.11
N PHE A 330 -13.33 5.81 36.05
CA PHE A 330 -12.60 5.41 37.25
C PHE A 330 -12.21 6.59 38.14
N ALA A 331 -11.94 7.76 37.55
CA ALA A 331 -11.66 8.99 38.28
C ALA A 331 -12.91 9.53 38.98
N GLU A 332 -14.04 9.56 38.28
CA GLU A 332 -15.34 9.98 38.82
C GLU A 332 -15.78 9.07 39.98
N GLU A 333 -15.69 7.75 39.80
CA GLU A 333 -15.99 6.78 40.86
C GLU A 333 -15.03 6.90 42.05
N ALA A 334 -13.79 7.37 41.82
CA ALA A 334 -12.82 7.58 42.87
C ALA A 334 -12.97 8.95 43.58
N GLY A 335 -13.82 9.84 43.05
CA GLY A 335 -14.07 11.18 43.58
C GLY A 335 -12.94 12.17 43.31
N VAL A 336 -12.19 11.99 42.20
CA VAL A 336 -11.12 12.92 41.82
C VAL A 336 -11.71 14.27 41.42
N ALA A 337 -11.13 15.35 41.94
CA ALA A 337 -11.56 16.70 41.61
C ALA A 337 -11.32 17.03 40.13
N ARG A 338 -12.23 17.79 39.52
CA ARG A 338 -11.99 18.47 38.25
C ARG A 338 -11.41 19.86 38.52
N GLU A 339 -10.56 20.36 37.62
CA GLU A 339 -10.16 21.77 37.67
C GLU A 339 -11.43 22.63 37.58
N GLU A 340 -11.63 23.54 38.52
CA GLU A 340 -12.67 24.55 38.38
C GLU A 340 -12.27 25.43 37.19
N GLU A 341 -13.14 25.53 36.16
CA GLU A 341 -13.00 26.56 35.13
C GLU A 341 -12.89 27.92 35.85
N VAL A 342 -11.69 28.49 35.85
CA VAL A 342 -11.54 29.91 36.15
C VAL A 342 -12.18 30.64 34.98
N ARG A 343 -13.48 30.91 35.09
CA ARG A 343 -14.16 31.91 34.26
C ARG A 343 -13.41 33.24 34.43
N VAL A 344 -12.62 33.60 33.44
CA VAL A 344 -12.18 34.99 33.21
C VAL A 344 -13.06 35.59 32.13
#